data_AF-A0A101SHN6-F1
#
_entry.id   AF-A0A101SHN6-F1
#
_cell.length_a   1.000
_cell.length_b   1.000
_cell.length_c   1.000
_cell.angle_alpha   90.00
_cell.angle_beta   90.00
_cell.angle_gamma   90.00
#
_symmetry.space_group_name_H-M   'P 1'
#
loop_
_entity.id
_entity.type
_entity.pdbx_description
1 polymer ?
#
loop_
_entity_poly.entity_id
_entity_poly.type
_entity_poly.pdbx_seq_one_letter_code
_entity_poly.pdbx_strand_id
1 'polypeptide(L)' 'MLVWAALVVAAGGLTLWLQDSDEPSRPPMGERATPTPSLPEGWQTACSRSSPDEKGRTLCFVRTR' A
#
# COMPACT_ATOMS: atom_id res chain seq x y z
N MET A 1 32.96 -27.95 2.14
CA MET A 1 32.06 -27.24 1.22
C MET A 1 30.67 -27.86 1.16
N LEU A 2 30.53 -29.16 0.89
CA LEU A 2 29.22 -29.83 0.78
C LEU A 2 28.33 -29.70 2.03
N VAL A 3 28.89 -29.88 3.22
CA VAL A 3 28.17 -29.71 4.49
C VAL A 3 27.64 -28.28 4.64
N TRP A 4 28.43 -27.31 4.20
CA TRP A 4 28.07 -25.89 4.26
C TRP A 4 26.94 -25.57 3.28
N ALA A 5 27.03 -26.09 2.05
CA ALA A 5 25.96 -25.96 1.06
C ALA A 5 24.65 -26.61 1.55
N ALA A 6 24.73 -27.80 2.14
CA ALA A 6 23.57 -28.48 2.71
C ALA A 6 22.93 -27.67 3.85
N LEU A 7 23.75 -27.04 4.70
CA LEU A 7 23.28 -26.15 5.77
C LEU A 7 22.52 -24.93 5.23
N VAL A 8 23.06 -24.27 4.20
CA VAL A 8 22.41 -23.11 3.57
C VAL A 8 21.09 -23.49 2.92
N VAL A 9 21.05 -24.63 2.21
CA VAL A 9 19.82 -25.14 1.58
C VAL A 9 18.79 -25.51 2.63
N ALA A 10 19.19 -26.17 3.72
CA ALA A 10 18.28 -26.53 4.81
C ALA A 10 17.72 -25.29 5.52
N ALA A 11 18.58 -24.31 5.85
CA ALA A 11 18.16 -23.07 6.50
C ALA A 11 17.24 -22.23 5.58
N GLY A 12 17.63 -22.03 4.33
CA GLY A 12 16.84 -21.27 3.35
C GLY A 12 15.52 -21.95 3.02
N GLY A 13 15.53 -23.26 2.81
CA GLY A 13 14.32 -24.06 2.57
C GLY A 13 13.37 -24.05 3.77
N LEU A 14 13.89 -24.16 4.99
CA LEU A 14 13.09 -24.07 6.21
C LEU A 14 12.45 -22.68 6.38
N THR A 15 13.20 -21.60 6.13
CA THR A 15 12.65 -20.23 6.17
C THR A 15 11.54 -20.02 5.14
N LEU A 16 11.71 -20.52 3.91
CA LEU A 16 10.67 -20.46 2.88
C LEU A 16 9.41 -21.23 3.30
N TRP A 17 9.57 -22.41 3.88
CA TRP A 17 8.45 -23.21 4.37
C TRP A 17 7.69 -22.52 5.52
N LEU A 18 8.41 -21.83 6.41
CA LEU A 18 7.78 -21.02 7.45
C LEU A 18 7.02 -19.81 6.87
N GLN A 19 7.57 -19.12 5.87
CA GLN A 19 6.89 -17.99 5.23
C GLN A 19 5.65 -18.38 4.45
N ASP A 20 5.63 -19.58 3.86
CA ASP A 20 4.46 -20.11 3.14
C ASP A 20 3.32 -20.53 4.11
N SER A 21 3.69 -20.92 5.35
CA SER A 21 2.74 -21.24 6.42
C SER A 21 2.24 -20.01 7.18
N ASP A 22 2.97 -18.90 7.11
CA ASP A 22 2.50 -17.60 7.59
C ASP A 22 1.53 -17.07 6.54
N GLU A 23 0.25 -17.36 6.76
CA GLU A 23 -0.91 -16.89 6.00
C GLU A 23 -0.68 -15.45 5.51
N PRO A 24 -0.91 -15.15 4.21
CA PRO A 24 -0.34 -13.99 3.53
C PRO A 24 -0.53 -12.77 4.39
N SER A 25 0.59 -12.28 4.94
CA SER A 25 0.67 -11.11 5.80
C SER A 25 -0.38 -10.13 5.35
N ARG A 26 -1.47 -10.10 6.13
CA ARG A 26 -2.70 -9.39 5.80
C ARG A 26 -2.27 -8.06 5.21
N PRO A 27 -2.71 -7.70 3.98
CA PRO A 27 -2.33 -6.40 3.40
C PRO A 27 -2.54 -5.38 4.51
N PRO A 28 -1.57 -4.46 4.75
CA PRO A 28 -1.69 -3.49 5.82
C PRO A 28 -3.11 -3.00 5.75
N MET A 29 -3.89 -3.30 6.79
CA MET A 29 -5.32 -3.07 6.80
C MET A 29 -5.43 -1.56 6.77
N GLY A 30 -5.30 -0.96 5.58
CA GLY A 30 -5.58 0.43 5.33
C GLY A 30 -6.93 0.61 5.93
N GLU A 31 -7.01 1.52 6.90
CA GLU A 31 -8.21 1.74 7.70
C GLU A 31 -9.41 1.49 6.82
N ARG A 32 -10.25 0.49 7.20
CA ARG A 32 -11.47 0.09 6.48
C ARG A 32 -11.94 1.31 5.74
N ALA A 33 -11.90 1.30 4.39
CA ALA A 33 -12.29 2.45 3.59
C ALA A 33 -13.63 2.92 4.15
N THR A 34 -13.55 3.95 4.98
CA THR A 34 -14.73 4.54 5.60
C THR A 34 -15.48 5.08 4.40
N PRO A 35 -16.79 4.84 4.26
CA PRO A 35 -17.55 5.23 3.08
C PRO A 35 -17.05 6.60 2.65
N THR A 36 -16.48 6.66 1.44
CA THR A 36 -15.75 7.82 0.94
C THR A 36 -16.56 9.04 1.34
N PRO A 37 -16.04 9.91 2.23
CA PRO A 37 -16.84 10.99 2.80
C PRO A 37 -17.42 11.74 1.61
N SER A 38 -18.74 11.89 1.58
CA SER A 38 -19.42 12.57 0.48
C SER A 38 -18.77 13.93 0.32
N LEU A 39 -18.12 14.14 -0.83
CA LEU A 39 -17.43 15.39 -1.08
C LEU A 39 -18.45 16.53 -1.04
N PRO A 40 -18.09 17.70 -0.48
CA PRO A 40 -19.01 18.82 -0.37
C PRO A 40 -19.49 19.28 -1.75
N GLU A 41 -20.74 19.67 -1.85
CA GLU A 41 -21.32 20.14 -3.11
C GLU A 41 -20.52 21.32 -3.68
N GLY A 42 -20.14 21.24 -4.95
CA GLY A 42 -19.24 22.21 -5.60
C GLY A 42 -17.74 21.89 -5.49
N TRP A 43 -17.32 20.74 -4.96
CA TRP A 43 -15.91 20.34 -4.99
C TRP A 43 -15.35 20.28 -6.43
N GLN A 44 -16.16 19.89 -7.41
CA GLN A 44 -15.74 19.79 -8.81
C GLN A 44 -15.33 21.15 -9.39
N THR A 45 -16.05 22.22 -9.02
CA THR A 45 -15.76 23.60 -9.46
C THR A 45 -14.57 24.19 -8.70
N ALA A 46 -14.38 23.81 -7.44
CA ALA A 46 -13.21 24.20 -6.66
C ALA A 46 -11.92 23.56 -7.19
N CYS A 47 -11.99 22.31 -7.63
CA CYS A 47 -10.83 21.55 -8.09
C CYS A 47 -10.50 21.73 -9.57
N SER A 48 -11.31 22.47 -10.34
CA SER A 48 -11.13 22.64 -11.79
C SER A 48 -9.82 23.36 -12.17
N ARG A 49 -9.16 24.06 -11.23
CA ARG A 49 -7.89 24.77 -11.44
C ARG A 49 -6.68 24.10 -10.79
N SER A 50 -6.80 22.86 -10.36
CA SER A 50 -5.65 22.20 -9.74
C SER A 50 -4.58 21.91 -10.80
N SER A 51 -3.40 22.52 -10.62
CA SER A 51 -2.26 22.32 -11.52
C SER A 51 -1.59 20.98 -11.19
N PRO A 52 -1.23 20.16 -12.20
CA PRO A 52 -0.47 18.94 -11.97
C PRO A 52 0.91 19.26 -11.38
N ASP A 53 1.38 18.41 -10.46
CA ASP A 53 2.76 18.43 -9.95
C ASP A 53 3.76 17.98 -11.01
N GLU A 54 5.06 18.04 -10.71
CA GLU A 54 6.14 17.62 -11.63
C GLU A 54 6.06 16.15 -12.08
N LYS A 55 5.28 15.33 -11.38
CA LYS A 55 5.01 13.91 -11.67
C LYS A 55 3.63 13.72 -12.33
N GLY A 56 2.97 14.80 -12.74
CA GLY A 56 1.64 14.77 -13.37
C GLY A 56 0.49 14.48 -12.40
N ARG A 57 0.71 14.57 -11.09
CA ARG A 57 -0.35 14.31 -10.09
C ARG A 57 -1.05 15.60 -9.73
N THR A 58 -2.37 15.58 -9.78
CA THR A 58 -3.20 16.73 -9.43
C THR A 58 -3.87 16.47 -8.09
N LEU A 59 -3.49 17.23 -7.06
CA LEU A 59 -4.08 17.16 -5.73
C LEU A 59 -4.90 18.43 -5.47
N CYS A 60 -6.14 18.25 -5.00
CA CYS A 60 -7.03 19.34 -4.62
C CYS A 60 -7.45 19.16 -3.16
N PHE A 61 -7.13 20.16 -2.34
CA PHE A 61 -7.47 20.17 -0.92
C PHE A 61 -8.70 21.06 -0.70
N VAL A 62 -9.83 20.44 -0.35
CA VAL A 62 -11.06 21.15 0.02
C VAL A 62 -11.17 21.13 1.54
N ARG A 63 -11.11 22.31 2.16
CA ARG A 63 -11.32 22.48 3.61
C ARG A 63 -12.70 23.08 3.84
N THR A 64 -13.60 22.31 4.44
CA THR A 64 -14.86 22.81 5.01
C THR A 64 -14.59 23.46 6.38
N ARG A 65 -15.38 24.46 6.78
CA ARG A 65 -15.29 25.07 8.12
C ARG A 65 -15.86 24.16 9.19
#